data_AF-A0A233SEF4-F1
#
_entry.id   AF-A0A233SEF4-F1
#
_cell.length_a   1.000
_cell.length_b   1.000
_cell.length_c   1.000
_cell.angle_alpha   90.00
_cell.angle_beta   90.00
_cell.angle_gamma   90.00
#
_symmetry.space_group_name_H-M   'P 1'
#
loop_
_entity.id
_entity.type
_entity.pdbx_description
1 polymer ?
#
loop_
_entity_poly.entity_id
_entity_poly.type
_entity_poly.pdbx_seq_one_letter_code
_entity_poly.pdbx_strand_id
1 'polypeptide(L)'
;MQKFDTPAAISAVLDIPAGRVQFIAADRGDTTVEVRPANPAKSRDTKAAEEITVSYADGVLRIAAPTPGNQLFGPSGSVEVTVQLPAGSRVEAKTASCELRGVGRLGDVVFEGAYRQIKIDEAASVRLTATDGDVEVGRLGGPAEISTARGDIRIAEAVRGTVVLRTQSGDITVGATAGVSATLDAGTAYGRVSNALKNDGTAELDIRATTSAGDITARSL
;
A
#
# COMPACT_ATOMS: atom_id res chain seq x y z
N MET A 1 21.24 -1.05 -10.85
CA MET A 1 19.97 -1.69 -11.29
C MET A 1 20.22 -3.18 -11.47
N GLN A 2 19.39 -4.02 -10.85
CA GLN A 2 19.43 -5.48 -10.99
C GLN A 2 18.23 -5.96 -11.81
N LYS A 3 18.39 -7.06 -12.55
CA LYS A 3 17.35 -7.61 -13.43
C LYS A 3 17.27 -9.13 -13.28
N PHE A 4 16.05 -9.65 -13.26
CA PHE A 4 15.73 -11.07 -13.14
C PHE A 4 14.69 -11.46 -14.18
N ASP A 5 14.80 -12.65 -14.77
CA ASP A 5 13.78 -13.19 -15.67
C ASP A 5 12.60 -13.73 -14.84
N THR A 6 11.42 -13.18 -15.06
CA THR A 6 10.21 -13.44 -14.28
C THR A 6 8.99 -13.50 -15.22
N PRO A 7 8.84 -14.58 -16.01
CA PRO A 7 7.76 -14.68 -17.00
C PRO A 7 6.36 -14.80 -16.37
N ALA A 8 6.27 -14.96 -15.05
CA ALA A 8 5.04 -15.01 -14.28
C ALA A 8 5.11 -14.07 -13.07
N ALA A 9 3.95 -13.73 -12.50
CA ALA A 9 3.84 -12.93 -11.28
C ALA A 9 4.66 -13.52 -10.13
N ILE A 10 5.36 -12.64 -9.40
CA ILE A 10 6.26 -13.00 -8.30
C ILE A 10 5.72 -12.53 -6.94
N SER A 11 6.41 -12.90 -5.87
CA SER A 11 6.29 -12.26 -4.57
C SER A 11 7.47 -11.32 -4.34
N ALA A 12 7.21 -10.04 -4.08
CA ALA A 12 8.22 -9.06 -3.71
C ALA A 12 8.12 -8.78 -2.21
N VAL A 13 9.17 -9.13 -1.48
CA VAL A 13 9.33 -8.89 -0.04
C VAL A 13 10.36 -7.79 0.17
N LEU A 14 9.98 -6.75 0.90
CA LEU A 14 10.81 -5.57 1.12
C LEU A 14 10.87 -5.20 2.61
N ASP A 15 12.08 -5.07 3.15
CA ASP A 15 12.33 -4.57 4.50
C ASP A 15 13.40 -3.47 4.45
N ILE A 16 12.97 -2.21 4.60
CA ILE A 16 13.87 -1.06 4.59
C ILE A 16 13.53 -0.10 5.72
N PRO A 17 14.51 0.65 6.27
CA PRO A 17 14.25 1.54 7.39
C PRO A 17 13.34 2.71 7.02
N ALA A 18 13.67 3.47 5.97
CA ALA A 18 12.95 4.68 5.62
C ALA A 18 13.15 5.10 4.16
N GLY A 19 12.21 5.90 3.66
CA GLY A 19 12.30 6.57 2.36
C GLY A 19 11.07 6.39 1.49
N ARG A 20 11.26 6.00 0.23
CA ARG A 20 10.17 5.84 -0.74
C ARG A 20 10.28 4.52 -1.46
N VAL A 21 9.15 3.85 -1.60
CA VAL A 21 9.04 2.60 -2.35
C VAL A 21 8.05 2.78 -3.50
N GLN A 22 8.46 2.38 -4.70
CA GLN A 22 7.61 2.34 -5.87
C GLN A 22 7.59 0.95 -6.49
N PHE A 23 6.40 0.36 -6.61
CA PHE A 23 6.15 -0.85 -7.37
C PHE A 23 5.43 -0.50 -8.66
N ILE A 24 5.94 -0.96 -9.81
CA ILE A 24 5.37 -0.74 -11.13
C ILE A 24 5.02 -2.09 -11.73
N ALA A 25 3.73 -2.41 -11.74
CA ALA A 25 3.15 -3.62 -12.28
C ALA A 25 2.67 -3.42 -13.71
N ALA A 26 3.28 -4.15 -14.65
CA ALA A 26 2.97 -4.06 -16.07
C ALA A 26 3.01 -5.45 -16.73
N ASP A 27 2.49 -5.55 -17.95
CA ASP A 27 2.57 -6.78 -18.74
C ASP A 27 4.01 -6.94 -19.27
N ARG A 28 4.88 -7.56 -18.46
CA ARG A 28 6.32 -7.76 -18.70
C ARG A 28 6.76 -9.15 -18.21
N GLY A 29 7.83 -9.67 -18.79
CA GLY A 29 8.42 -10.98 -18.44
C GLY A 29 9.70 -10.90 -17.60
N ASP A 30 10.02 -9.74 -17.05
CA ASP A 30 11.19 -9.52 -16.21
C ASP A 30 10.87 -8.66 -14.98
N THR A 31 11.76 -8.70 -14.01
CA THR A 31 11.71 -7.86 -12.81
C THR A 31 13.00 -7.06 -12.71
N THR A 32 12.89 -5.75 -12.53
CA THR A 32 14.04 -4.86 -12.33
C THR A 32 13.95 -4.16 -10.98
N VAL A 33 15.07 -4.09 -10.28
CA VAL A 33 15.19 -3.38 -9.00
C VAL A 33 16.24 -2.28 -9.12
N GLU A 34 15.84 -1.07 -8.76
CA GLU A 34 16.72 0.08 -8.61
C GLU A 34 16.66 0.57 -7.18
N VAL A 35 17.83 0.71 -6.57
CA VAL A 35 18.00 1.25 -5.22
C VAL A 35 18.89 2.48 -5.33
N ARG A 36 18.43 3.59 -4.76
CA ARG A 36 19.15 4.88 -4.76
C ARG A 36 19.11 5.50 -3.37
N PRO A 37 20.10 6.32 -3.00
CA PRO A 37 19.97 7.17 -1.83
C PRO A 37 18.83 8.17 -2.03
N ALA A 38 18.02 8.41 -0.99
CA ALA A 38 16.99 9.46 -1.05
C ALA A 38 17.61 10.86 -1.21
N ASN A 39 18.80 11.07 -0.66
CA ASN A 39 19.61 12.26 -0.93
C ASN A 39 21.08 11.87 -1.17
N PRO A 40 21.59 11.93 -2.41
CA PRO A 40 22.96 11.53 -2.72
C PRO A 40 24.02 12.46 -2.11
N ALA A 41 23.66 13.68 -1.69
CA ALA A 41 24.55 14.58 -0.97
C ALA A 41 24.69 14.22 0.52
N LYS A 42 23.91 13.24 1.01
CA LYS A 42 23.89 12.83 2.41
C LYS A 42 24.56 11.46 2.56
N SER A 43 25.76 11.45 3.12
CA SER A 43 26.59 10.24 3.26
C SER A 43 25.87 9.04 3.86
N ARG A 44 24.98 9.26 4.85
CA ARG A 44 24.19 8.19 5.46
C ARG A 44 23.17 7.56 4.51
N ASP A 45 22.58 8.33 3.59
CA ASP A 45 21.59 7.83 2.64
C ASP A 45 22.32 7.05 1.54
N THR A 46 23.48 7.54 1.10
CA THR A 46 24.40 6.81 0.20
C THR A 46 24.81 5.47 0.79
N LYS A 47 25.29 5.47 2.04
CA LYS A 47 25.65 4.24 2.75
C LYS A 47 24.48 3.27 2.89
N ALA A 48 23.30 3.77 3.27
CA ALA A 48 22.12 2.93 3.38
C ALA A 48 21.74 2.28 2.04
N ALA A 49 21.85 3.00 0.92
CA ALA A 49 21.56 2.47 -0.40
C ALA A 49 22.58 1.40 -0.86
N GLU A 50 23.87 1.60 -0.55
CA GLU A 50 24.95 0.64 -0.84
C GLU A 50 24.80 -0.67 -0.05
N GLU A 51 24.24 -0.59 1.15
CA GLU A 51 24.05 -1.74 2.04
C GLU A 51 22.78 -2.55 1.73
N ILE A 52 21.84 -2.04 0.93
CA ILE A 52 20.65 -2.80 0.54
C ILE A 52 21.04 -4.04 -0.26
N THR A 53 20.58 -5.19 0.23
CA THR A 53 20.69 -6.46 -0.48
C THR A 53 19.46 -6.68 -1.33
N VAL A 54 19.66 -7.25 -2.52
CA VAL A 54 18.58 -7.66 -3.42
C VAL A 54 18.90 -9.07 -3.89
N SER A 55 17.94 -9.98 -3.76
CA SER A 55 18.07 -11.36 -4.21
C SER A 55 16.75 -11.85 -4.80
N TYR A 56 16.83 -12.81 -5.70
CA TYR A 56 15.66 -13.46 -6.28
C TYR A 56 15.90 -14.97 -6.32
N ALA A 57 15.00 -15.72 -5.69
CA ALA A 57 15.02 -17.18 -5.68
C ALA A 57 13.59 -17.70 -5.49
N ASP A 58 13.26 -18.79 -6.17
CA ASP A 58 12.00 -19.52 -6.01
C ASP A 58 10.73 -18.64 -6.16
N GLY A 59 10.74 -17.69 -7.09
CA GLY A 59 9.61 -16.78 -7.32
C GLY A 59 9.50 -15.64 -6.29
N VAL A 60 10.48 -15.49 -5.39
CA VAL A 60 10.50 -14.47 -4.35
C VAL A 60 11.66 -13.51 -4.54
N LEU A 61 11.35 -12.25 -4.81
CA LEU A 61 12.28 -11.14 -4.77
C LEU A 61 12.38 -10.64 -3.33
N ARG A 62 13.58 -10.59 -2.76
CA ARG A 62 13.85 -10.05 -1.42
C ARG A 62 14.74 -8.81 -1.54
N ILE A 63 14.28 -7.71 -0.96
CA ILE A 63 15.01 -6.44 -0.85
C ILE A 63 15.11 -6.11 0.64
N ALA A 64 16.31 -6.12 1.20
CA ALA A 64 16.48 -5.94 2.63
C ALA A 64 17.68 -5.06 2.97
N ALA A 65 17.48 -4.13 3.90
CA ALA A 65 18.58 -3.53 4.65
C ALA A 65 19.28 -4.63 5.50
N PRO A 66 20.59 -4.50 5.77
CA PRO A 66 21.29 -5.46 6.60
C PRO A 66 20.66 -5.52 8.00
N THR A 67 20.66 -6.72 8.60
CA THR A 67 20.14 -6.92 9.95
C THR A 67 20.83 -5.96 10.92
N PRO A 68 20.10 -5.33 11.87
CA PRO A 68 20.67 -4.49 12.91
C PRO A 68 21.72 -5.22 13.77
N GLY A 69 22.98 -5.30 13.31
CA GLY A 69 24.10 -5.59 14.19
C GLY A 69 24.32 -4.38 15.10
N ASN A 70 24.34 -4.58 16.44
CA ASN A 70 24.51 -3.56 17.49
C ASN A 70 24.30 -2.11 17.01
N GLN A 71 23.02 -1.69 16.89
CA GLN A 71 22.62 -0.31 16.56
C GLN A 71 22.91 0.68 17.70
N LEU A 72 24.17 0.72 18.13
CA LEU A 72 24.71 1.70 19.07
C LEU A 72 25.03 3.05 18.39
N PHE A 73 24.85 3.15 17.06
CA PHE A 73 25.26 4.31 16.26
C PHE A 73 24.20 4.77 15.24
N GLY A 74 23.42 5.79 15.62
CA GLY A 74 22.84 6.81 14.72
C GLY A 74 21.57 6.45 13.93
N PRO A 75 20.82 7.46 13.44
CA PRO A 75 19.62 7.26 12.62
C PRO A 75 19.96 6.56 11.30
N SER A 76 19.15 5.58 10.90
CA SER A 76 19.25 4.91 9.60
C SER A 76 19.13 5.92 8.45
N GLY A 77 19.90 5.70 7.38
CA GLY A 77 19.74 6.46 6.13
C GLY A 77 18.41 6.16 5.43
N SER A 78 18.06 6.99 4.45
CA SER A 78 16.83 6.87 3.66
C SER A 78 17.15 6.45 2.23
N VAL A 79 16.33 5.57 1.66
CA VAL A 79 16.52 5.03 0.30
C VAL A 79 15.27 5.22 -0.57
N GLU A 80 15.48 5.32 -1.88
CA GLU A 80 14.44 5.19 -2.90
C GLU A 80 14.58 3.84 -3.58
N VAL A 81 13.53 3.02 -3.50
CA VAL A 81 13.49 1.70 -4.12
C VAL A 81 12.41 1.69 -5.20
N THR A 82 12.80 1.45 -6.45
CA THR A 82 11.88 1.22 -7.56
C THR A 82 11.96 -0.23 -8.00
N VAL A 83 10.83 -0.93 -7.96
CA VAL A 83 10.68 -2.30 -8.43
C VAL A 83 9.70 -2.30 -9.59
N GLN A 84 10.14 -2.74 -10.75
CA GLN A 84 9.25 -2.98 -11.88
C GLN A 84 9.09 -4.48 -12.04
N LEU A 85 7.85 -4.98 -12.09
CA LEU A 85 7.54 -6.41 -12.00
C LEU A 85 6.30 -6.80 -12.84
N PRO A 86 6.09 -8.09 -13.13
CA PRO A 86 4.91 -8.54 -13.87
C PRO A 86 3.60 -8.19 -13.15
N ALA A 87 2.57 -7.82 -13.92
CA ALA A 87 1.23 -7.57 -13.39
C ALA A 87 0.70 -8.76 -12.57
N GLY A 88 -0.02 -8.46 -11.49
CA GLY A 88 -0.53 -9.44 -10.54
C GLY A 88 0.50 -9.93 -9.50
N SER A 89 1.74 -9.42 -9.52
CA SER A 89 2.72 -9.77 -8.48
C SER A 89 2.28 -9.27 -7.10
N ARG A 90 2.59 -10.07 -6.09
CA ARG A 90 2.29 -9.78 -4.68
C ARG A 90 3.40 -8.92 -4.08
N VAL A 91 3.02 -8.03 -3.18
CA VAL A 91 3.93 -7.15 -2.45
C VAL A 91 3.73 -7.36 -0.96
N GLU A 92 4.82 -7.62 -0.25
CA GLU A 92 4.90 -7.58 1.20
C GLU A 92 6.02 -6.63 1.58
N ALA A 93 5.69 -5.51 2.23
CA ALA A 93 6.65 -4.50 2.57
C ALA A 93 6.51 -4.08 4.03
N LYS A 94 7.61 -4.15 4.76
CA LYS A 94 7.73 -3.66 6.12
C LYS A 94 8.74 -2.53 6.15
N THR A 95 8.34 -1.41 6.72
CA THR A 95 9.19 -0.22 6.79
C THR A 95 9.03 0.45 8.15
N ALA A 96 9.96 1.31 8.56
CA ALA A 96 9.74 2.14 9.75
C ALA A 96 9.04 3.46 9.36
N SER A 97 9.37 4.02 8.19
CA SER A 97 8.73 5.22 7.64
C SER A 97 8.93 5.33 6.13
N CYS A 98 7.96 4.84 5.35
CA CYS A 98 8.03 4.96 3.90
C CYS A 98 6.75 5.48 3.26
N GLU A 99 6.93 6.31 2.24
CA GLU A 99 5.90 6.55 1.22
C GLU A 99 5.79 5.33 0.31
N LEU A 100 4.57 4.99 -0.10
CA LEU A 100 4.29 3.88 -1.03
C LEU A 100 3.62 4.41 -2.30
N ARG A 101 4.16 4.00 -3.46
CA ARG A 101 3.47 4.10 -4.74
C ARG A 101 3.34 2.73 -5.42
N GLY A 102 2.12 2.24 -5.60
CA GLY A 102 1.79 1.15 -6.51
C GLY A 102 1.24 1.68 -7.83
N VAL A 103 1.88 1.35 -8.94
CA VAL A 103 1.45 1.71 -10.30
C VAL A 103 1.02 0.45 -11.04
N GLY A 104 -0.11 0.51 -11.74
CA GLY A 104 -0.67 -0.62 -12.47
C GLY A 104 -1.31 -1.68 -11.58
N ARG A 105 -1.47 -2.89 -12.12
CA ARG A 105 -2.25 -3.98 -11.50
C ARG A 105 -1.40 -4.83 -10.56
N LEU A 106 -1.40 -4.50 -9.27
CA LEU A 106 -0.77 -5.34 -8.25
C LEU A 106 -1.69 -6.50 -7.85
N GLY A 107 -1.08 -7.58 -7.37
CA GLY A 107 -1.79 -8.68 -6.70
C GLY A 107 -2.19 -8.27 -5.28
N ASP A 108 -1.88 -9.12 -4.30
CA ASP A 108 -2.05 -8.78 -2.90
C ASP A 108 -0.98 -7.81 -2.44
N VAL A 109 -1.37 -6.78 -1.69
CA VAL A 109 -0.46 -5.80 -1.10
C VAL A 109 -0.58 -5.85 0.41
N VAL A 110 0.51 -6.22 1.08
CA VAL A 110 0.69 -6.11 2.53
C VAL A 110 1.73 -5.02 2.79
N PHE A 111 1.37 -3.96 3.50
CA PHE A 111 2.29 -2.86 3.79
C PHE A 111 2.19 -2.39 5.24
N GLU A 112 3.30 -2.46 5.96
CA GLU A 112 3.44 -1.98 7.34
C GLU A 112 4.43 -0.81 7.42
N GLY A 113 4.07 0.19 8.24
CA GLY A 113 4.93 1.35 8.51
C GLY A 113 4.85 2.44 7.43
N ALA A 114 3.71 2.51 6.75
CA ALA A 114 3.49 3.57 5.78
C ALA A 114 3.43 4.96 6.45
N TYR A 115 3.96 5.95 5.74
CA TYR A 115 4.06 7.33 6.21
C TYR A 115 3.82 8.32 5.06
N ARG A 116 3.18 9.44 5.37
CA ARG A 116 2.76 10.53 4.47
C ARG A 116 1.80 10.13 3.37
N GLN A 117 2.29 9.55 2.29
CA GLN A 117 1.49 9.31 1.11
C GLN A 117 1.58 7.84 0.69
N ILE A 118 0.40 7.25 0.57
CA ILE A 118 0.20 5.90 0.06
C ILE A 118 -0.75 6.02 -1.13
N LYS A 119 -0.29 5.62 -2.31
CA LYS A 119 -1.13 5.58 -3.50
C LYS A 119 -0.96 4.25 -4.22
N ILE A 120 -2.06 3.55 -4.47
CA ILE A 120 -2.09 2.29 -5.21
C ILE A 120 -3.09 2.45 -6.34
N ASP A 121 -2.66 2.31 -7.59
CA ASP A 121 -3.55 2.45 -8.75
C ASP A 121 -4.58 1.32 -8.77
N GLU A 122 -4.14 0.05 -8.69
CA GLU A 122 -5.00 -1.12 -8.62
C GLU A 122 -4.37 -2.26 -7.81
N ALA A 123 -5.16 -2.95 -6.98
CA ALA A 123 -4.73 -4.13 -6.24
C ALA A 123 -5.85 -5.18 -6.12
N ALA A 124 -5.46 -6.46 -6.08
CA ALA A 124 -6.39 -7.55 -5.86
C ALA A 124 -6.92 -7.59 -4.42
N SER A 125 -6.05 -7.30 -3.44
CA SER A 125 -6.39 -7.11 -2.03
C SER A 125 -5.36 -6.20 -1.36
N VAL A 126 -5.75 -5.54 -0.25
CA VAL A 126 -4.87 -4.62 0.49
C VAL A 126 -4.96 -4.85 1.99
N ARG A 127 -3.83 -5.14 2.65
CA ARG A 127 -3.67 -5.04 4.10
C ARG A 127 -2.63 -3.96 4.38
N LEU A 128 -3.03 -2.86 4.98
CA LEU A 128 -2.16 -1.70 5.15
C LEU A 128 -2.29 -1.09 6.53
N THR A 129 -1.15 -0.86 7.19
CA THR A 129 -1.06 -0.08 8.42
C THR A 129 -0.13 1.10 8.21
N ALA A 130 -0.70 2.30 8.33
CA ALA A 130 0.01 3.57 8.29
C ALA A 130 0.03 4.20 9.69
N THR A 131 1.12 4.88 10.02
CA THR A 131 1.22 5.65 11.27
C THR A 131 0.64 7.04 11.10
N ASP A 132 0.92 7.68 9.97
CA ASP A 132 0.47 9.03 9.65
C ASP A 132 0.56 9.18 8.14
N GLY A 133 -0.57 9.28 7.45
CA GLY A 133 -0.58 9.44 6.00
C GLY A 133 -1.92 9.13 5.35
N ASP A 134 -2.11 9.77 4.20
CA ASP A 134 -3.27 9.60 3.34
C ASP A 134 -3.12 8.34 2.49
N VAL A 135 -4.19 7.55 2.44
CA VAL A 135 -4.26 6.30 1.68
C VAL A 135 -5.23 6.46 0.53
N GLU A 136 -4.71 6.35 -0.68
CA GLU A 136 -5.49 6.32 -1.92
C GLU A 136 -5.35 4.96 -2.59
N VAL A 137 -6.47 4.28 -2.81
CA VAL A 137 -6.57 3.13 -3.71
C VAL A 137 -7.49 3.50 -4.87
N GLY A 138 -7.00 3.39 -6.10
CA GLY A 138 -7.80 3.61 -7.30
C GLY A 138 -8.87 2.53 -7.43
N ARG A 139 -8.46 1.32 -7.81
CA ARG A 139 -9.34 0.16 -7.95
C ARG A 139 -8.96 -0.98 -7.01
N LEU A 140 -9.91 -1.40 -6.18
CA LEU A 140 -9.77 -2.50 -5.24
C LEU A 140 -10.61 -3.69 -5.70
N GLY A 141 -9.96 -4.75 -6.18
CA GLY A 141 -10.62 -5.91 -6.78
C GLY A 141 -11.20 -6.94 -5.79
N GLY A 142 -10.97 -6.75 -4.50
CA GLY A 142 -11.27 -7.74 -3.47
C GLY A 142 -11.19 -7.16 -2.05
N PRO A 143 -10.97 -8.01 -1.02
CA PRO A 143 -11.02 -7.56 0.36
C PRO A 143 -9.88 -6.60 0.71
N ALA A 144 -10.13 -5.73 1.69
CA ALA A 144 -9.11 -4.86 2.25
C ALA A 144 -9.25 -4.65 3.76
N GLU A 145 -8.12 -4.44 4.42
CA GLU A 145 -8.00 -3.99 5.80
C GLU A 145 -6.97 -2.85 5.85
N ILE A 146 -7.44 -1.61 6.00
CA ILE A 146 -6.61 -0.41 5.95
C ILE A 146 -6.81 0.36 7.25
N SER A 147 -5.71 0.64 7.95
CA SER A 147 -5.70 1.44 9.17
C SER A 147 -4.66 2.54 9.08
N THR A 148 -5.03 3.76 9.45
CA THR A 148 -4.08 4.87 9.68
C THR A 148 -4.37 5.55 11.01
N ALA A 149 -3.38 6.09 11.71
CA ALA A 149 -3.69 6.89 12.91
C ALA A 149 -4.18 8.28 12.53
N ARG A 150 -3.59 8.89 11.50
CA ARG A 150 -3.97 10.20 10.96
C ARG A 150 -3.89 10.18 9.45
N GLY A 151 -4.84 10.82 8.80
CA GLY A 151 -4.92 10.92 7.35
C GLY A 151 -6.21 10.33 6.81
N ASP A 152 -6.50 10.71 5.58
CA ASP A 152 -7.71 10.31 4.89
C ASP A 152 -7.54 8.94 4.24
N ILE A 153 -8.64 8.19 4.14
CA ILE A 153 -8.68 6.93 3.40
C ILE A 153 -9.67 7.07 2.25
N ARG A 154 -9.17 6.92 1.03
CA ARG A 154 -9.99 6.99 -0.18
C ARG A 154 -9.83 5.74 -1.03
N ILE A 155 -10.93 5.02 -1.21
CA ILE A 155 -11.08 3.96 -2.21
C ILE A 155 -11.95 4.51 -3.35
N ALA A 156 -11.35 4.73 -4.53
CA ALA A 156 -12.08 5.33 -5.64
C ALA A 156 -13.12 4.36 -6.20
N GLU A 157 -12.77 3.09 -6.33
CA GLU A 157 -13.63 2.01 -6.81
C GLU A 157 -13.33 0.70 -6.05
N ALA A 158 -14.33 0.16 -5.34
CA ALA A 158 -14.31 -1.12 -4.65
C ALA A 158 -15.27 -2.09 -5.35
N VAL A 159 -14.77 -3.27 -5.70
CA VAL A 159 -15.50 -4.22 -6.56
C VAL A 159 -16.31 -5.24 -5.74
N ARG A 160 -15.71 -5.86 -4.73
CA ARG A 160 -16.32 -6.97 -3.97
C ARG A 160 -15.55 -7.28 -2.68
N GLY A 161 -16.14 -8.11 -1.84
CA GLY A 161 -15.54 -8.62 -0.62
C GLY A 161 -15.73 -7.68 0.56
N THR A 162 -15.02 -7.95 1.65
CA THR A 162 -15.09 -7.12 2.87
C THR A 162 -13.99 -6.07 2.87
N VAL A 163 -14.37 -4.81 3.01
CA VAL A 163 -13.47 -3.64 3.02
C VAL A 163 -13.58 -2.96 4.38
N VAL A 164 -12.52 -3.09 5.19
CA VAL A 164 -12.45 -2.56 6.55
C VAL A 164 -11.48 -1.39 6.59
N LEU A 165 -11.99 -0.20 6.92
CA LEU A 165 -11.25 1.07 6.88
C LEU A 165 -11.32 1.73 8.26
N ARG A 166 -10.16 2.10 8.80
CA ARG A 166 -10.05 2.77 10.11
C ARG A 166 -9.07 3.94 10.07
N THR A 167 -9.52 5.10 10.53
CA THR A 167 -8.64 6.24 10.83
C THR A 167 -8.98 6.80 12.21
N GLN A 168 -8.05 7.40 12.96
CA GLN A 168 -8.45 8.12 14.18
C GLN A 168 -8.85 9.55 13.85
N SER A 169 -8.19 10.16 12.87
CA SER A 169 -8.46 11.52 12.42
C SER A 169 -8.27 11.59 10.91
N GLY A 170 -9.36 11.84 10.20
CA GLY A 170 -9.40 11.89 8.74
C GLY A 170 -10.74 11.40 8.21
N ASP A 171 -11.00 11.73 6.96
CA ASP A 171 -12.20 11.35 6.25
C ASP A 171 -12.04 9.96 5.60
N ILE A 172 -13.14 9.24 5.47
CA ILE A 172 -13.19 7.97 4.75
C ILE A 172 -14.13 8.13 3.57
N THR A 173 -13.63 7.91 2.34
CA THR A 173 -14.44 7.93 1.12
C THR A 173 -14.34 6.60 0.38
N VAL A 174 -15.47 6.00 0.04
CA VAL A 174 -15.55 4.74 -0.71
C VAL A 174 -16.52 4.85 -1.88
N GLY A 175 -16.03 4.58 -3.09
CA GLY A 175 -16.87 4.33 -4.27
C GLY A 175 -17.08 2.84 -4.48
N ALA A 176 -18.33 2.36 -4.54
CA ALA A 176 -18.65 1.00 -4.95
C ALA A 176 -18.77 0.93 -6.48
N THR A 177 -18.16 -0.06 -7.12
CA THR A 177 -18.26 -0.29 -8.57
C THR A 177 -19.71 -0.27 -9.05
N ALA A 178 -19.95 0.29 -10.23
CA ALA A 178 -21.27 0.35 -10.83
C ALA A 178 -21.90 -1.05 -10.92
N GLY A 179 -23.16 -1.17 -10.49
CA GLY A 179 -23.91 -2.43 -10.49
C GLY A 179 -23.70 -3.32 -9.26
N VAL A 180 -22.69 -3.06 -8.44
CA VAL A 180 -22.43 -3.83 -7.21
C VAL A 180 -23.43 -3.45 -6.12
N SER A 181 -23.96 -4.47 -5.45
CA SER A 181 -24.79 -4.34 -4.25
C SER A 181 -23.88 -4.27 -3.02
N ALA A 182 -24.02 -3.21 -2.22
CA ALA A 182 -23.12 -2.92 -1.12
C ALA A 182 -23.83 -2.61 0.20
N THR A 183 -23.19 -2.97 1.31
CA THR A 183 -23.57 -2.58 2.68
C THR A 183 -22.53 -1.64 3.27
N LEU A 184 -22.97 -0.80 4.20
CA LEU A 184 -22.11 0.06 4.99
C LEU A 184 -22.43 -0.09 6.47
N ASP A 185 -21.43 -0.51 7.23
CA ASP A 185 -21.35 -0.32 8.67
C ASP A 185 -20.37 0.83 8.94
N ALA A 186 -20.87 1.98 9.39
CA ALA A 186 -20.08 3.18 9.56
C ALA A 186 -20.24 3.78 10.96
N GLY A 187 -19.12 4.17 11.56
CA GLY A 187 -19.10 4.85 12.86
C GLY A 187 -18.15 6.04 12.87
N THR A 188 -18.67 7.22 13.22
CA THR A 188 -17.86 8.41 13.52
C THR A 188 -18.26 9.03 14.85
N ALA A 189 -17.28 9.42 15.68
CA ALA A 189 -17.56 10.12 16.95
C ALA A 189 -17.75 11.63 16.73
N TYR A 190 -16.98 12.22 15.81
CA TYR A 190 -17.06 13.62 15.43
C TYR A 190 -17.05 13.76 13.91
N GLY A 191 -18.23 13.68 13.30
CA GLY A 191 -18.41 13.86 11.86
C GLY A 191 -19.80 13.45 11.40
N ARG A 192 -19.96 13.30 10.09
CA ARG A 192 -21.19 12.86 9.44
C ARG A 192 -20.96 11.60 8.62
N VAL A 193 -21.99 10.77 8.55
CA VAL A 193 -22.04 9.62 7.64
C VAL A 193 -22.98 9.96 6.48
N SER A 194 -22.49 9.84 5.26
CA SER A 194 -23.26 9.96 4.01
C SER A 194 -23.22 8.62 3.28
N ASN A 195 -24.40 8.04 3.04
CA ASN A 195 -24.53 6.76 2.36
C ASN A 195 -25.48 6.90 1.16
N ALA A 196 -24.94 6.69 -0.03
CA ALA A 196 -25.65 6.62 -1.29
C ALA A 196 -25.33 5.32 -2.05
N LEU A 197 -25.10 4.22 -1.31
CA LEU A 197 -24.86 2.90 -1.90
C LEU A 197 -26.16 2.28 -2.42
N LYS A 198 -26.06 1.60 -3.55
CA LYS A 198 -27.09 0.68 -4.04
C LYS A 198 -27.02 -0.62 -3.26
N ASN A 199 -28.18 -1.11 -2.81
CA ASN A 199 -28.33 -2.41 -2.18
C ASN A 199 -29.58 -3.09 -2.72
N ASP A 200 -29.42 -4.27 -3.32
CA ASP A 200 -30.50 -5.08 -3.91
C ASP A 200 -30.87 -6.31 -3.07
N GLY A 201 -30.33 -6.41 -1.84
CA GLY A 201 -30.61 -7.48 -0.88
C GLY A 201 -29.52 -8.54 -0.75
N THR A 202 -28.61 -8.70 -1.73
CA THR A 202 -27.45 -9.60 -1.60
C THR A 202 -26.16 -8.81 -1.77
N ALA A 203 -25.54 -8.43 -0.65
CA ALA A 203 -24.33 -7.62 -0.68
C ALA A 203 -23.12 -8.42 -1.19
N GLU A 204 -22.55 -7.97 -2.31
CA GLU A 204 -21.27 -8.47 -2.83
C GLU A 204 -20.08 -7.72 -2.21
N LEU A 205 -20.33 -6.51 -1.71
CA LEU A 205 -19.37 -5.62 -1.08
C LEU A 205 -19.84 -5.22 0.33
N ASP A 206 -19.09 -5.62 1.34
CA ASP A 206 -19.34 -5.27 2.75
C ASP A 206 -18.32 -4.21 3.21
N ILE A 207 -18.75 -2.96 3.38
CA ILE A 207 -17.89 -1.85 3.80
C ILE A 207 -18.05 -1.62 5.29
N ARG A 208 -16.94 -1.62 6.03
CA ARG A 208 -16.88 -1.26 7.44
C ARG A 208 -15.93 -0.08 7.61
N ALA A 209 -16.45 1.07 8.00
CA ALA A 209 -15.68 2.30 8.09
C ALA A 209 -15.78 2.90 9.50
N THR A 210 -14.64 3.22 10.12
CA THR A 210 -14.63 3.85 11.44
C THR A 210 -13.63 4.99 11.47
N THR A 211 -14.09 6.17 11.88
CA THR A 211 -13.22 7.32 12.19
C THR A 211 -13.56 7.91 13.56
N SER A 212 -12.60 8.42 14.33
CA SER A 212 -12.96 9.16 15.55
C SER A 212 -13.32 10.61 15.23
N ALA A 213 -12.61 11.24 14.31
CA ALA A 213 -12.88 12.60 13.85
C ALA A 213 -12.74 12.69 12.33
N GLY A 214 -13.84 12.95 11.65
CA GLY A 214 -13.93 12.99 10.19
C GLY A 214 -15.27 12.47 9.67
N ASP A 215 -15.53 12.79 8.41
CA ASP A 215 -16.73 12.36 7.69
C ASP A 215 -16.50 11.01 7.01
N ILE A 216 -17.57 10.22 6.90
CA ILE A 216 -17.59 8.96 6.15
C ILE A 216 -18.55 9.12 4.98
N THR A 217 -18.06 8.97 3.76
CA THR A 217 -18.89 9.00 2.54
C THR A 217 -18.77 7.69 1.77
N ALA A 218 -19.89 7.02 1.53
CA ALA A 218 -19.97 5.87 0.65
C ALA A 218 -21.01 6.10 -0.45
N ARG A 219 -20.67 5.80 -1.70
CA ARG A 219 -21.58 5.95 -2.84
C ARG A 219 -21.35 4.87 -3.89
N SER A 220 -22.40 4.46 -4.59
CA SER A 220 -22.24 3.71 -5.84
C SER A 220 -21.83 4.64 -6.98
N LEU A 221 -20.99 4.14 -7.89
CA LEU A 221 -20.54 4.83 -9.10
C LEU A 221 -21.53 4.68 -10.26
#